data_AF-A0A6A5YUH3-F1
#
_entry.id   AF-A0A6A5YUH3-F1
#
_cell.length_a   1.000
_cell.length_b   1.000
_cell.length_c   1.000
_cell.angle_alpha   90.00
_cell.angle_beta   90.00
_cell.angle_gamma   90.00
#
_symmetry.space_group_name_H-M   'P 1'
#
loop_
_entity.id
_entity.type
_entity.pdbx_description
1 polymer ?
#
loop_
_entity_poly.entity_id
_entity_poly.type
_entity_poly.pdbx_seq_one_letter_code
_entity_poly.pdbx_strand_id
1 'polypeptide(L)'
;MFKPSPRLYGRLRRLPLTTKQTNKGYYKGSGTGLLGTINKKGKFKFDLDRVRTFVVPRELDTTKLTPFVSRNDVQNQHTGEGWEKQKKNFTGESYLDLWKNSRETEDGAATD
;
A
#
# COMPACT_ATOMS: atom_id res chain seq x y z
N MET A 1 -13.76 -37.00 12.86
CA MET A 1 -12.44 -36.36 13.01
C MET A 1 -11.43 -37.16 12.20
N PHE A 2 -10.89 -36.59 11.11
CA PHE A 2 -9.93 -37.28 10.24
C PHE A 2 -8.61 -37.48 10.96
N LYS A 3 -8.17 -38.74 11.10
CA LYS A 3 -6.85 -39.08 11.65
C LYS A 3 -5.89 -39.32 10.48
N PRO A 4 -4.75 -38.61 10.42
CA PRO A 4 -3.76 -38.78 9.35
C PRO A 4 -3.07 -40.14 9.45
N SER A 5 -2.55 -40.65 8.33
CA SER A 5 -1.79 -41.90 8.29
C SER A 5 -0.47 -41.79 9.09
N PRO A 6 0.11 -42.90 9.58
CA PRO A 6 1.32 -42.88 10.39
C PRO A 6 2.50 -42.16 9.73
N ARG A 7 2.66 -42.30 8.41
CA ARG A 7 3.71 -41.60 7.64
C ARG A 7 3.50 -40.08 7.57
N LEU A 8 2.23 -39.63 7.57
CA LEU A 8 1.87 -38.21 7.53
C LEU A 8 1.98 -37.55 8.92
N TYR A 9 1.77 -38.31 10.00
CA TYR A 9 1.86 -37.83 11.38
C TYR A 9 3.23 -37.20 11.70
N GLY A 10 4.32 -37.80 11.22
CA GLY A 10 5.67 -37.27 11.38
C GLY A 10 5.91 -35.94 10.65
N ARG A 11 5.27 -35.71 9.49
CA ARG A 11 5.36 -34.44 8.76
C ARG A 11 4.50 -33.35 9.38
N LEU A 12 3.29 -33.68 9.83
CA LEU A 12 2.36 -32.74 10.47
C LEU A 12 2.97 -32.08 11.72
N ARG A 13 3.73 -32.85 12.52
CA ARG A 13 4.43 -32.32 13.70
C ARG A 13 5.51 -31.28 13.40
N ARG A 14 5.98 -31.20 12.15
CA ARG A 14 7.03 -30.27 11.72
C ARG A 14 6.46 -29.03 11.03
N LEU A 15 5.16 -28.99 10.78
CA LEU A 15 4.52 -27.80 10.22
C LEU A 15 4.44 -26.70 11.30
N PRO A 16 4.59 -25.42 10.92
CA PRO A 16 4.41 -24.31 11.84
C PRO A 16 3.02 -24.34 12.48
N LEU A 17 2.98 -24.19 13.80
CA LEU A 17 1.72 -24.16 14.53
C LEU A 17 0.83 -23.00 14.09
N THR A 18 -0.46 -23.27 13.90
CA THR A 18 -1.50 -22.28 13.68
C THR A 18 -2.40 -22.17 14.91
N THR A 19 -3.20 -21.12 14.98
CA THR A 19 -4.13 -20.88 16.10
C THR A 19 -5.17 -21.97 16.29
N LYS A 20 -5.39 -22.84 15.28
CA LYS A 20 -6.44 -23.88 15.28
C LYS A 20 -5.91 -25.29 15.54
N GLN A 21 -4.60 -25.45 15.68
CA GLN A 21 -3.96 -26.76 15.85
C GLN A 21 -3.75 -27.15 17.32
N THR A 22 -4.01 -26.24 18.25
CA THR A 22 -3.79 -26.42 19.69
C THR A 22 -4.97 -25.88 20.47
N ASN A 23 -5.01 -26.21 21.76
CA ASN A 23 -6.09 -25.86 22.68
C ASN A 23 -5.76 -24.56 23.44
N LYS A 24 -6.40 -24.34 24.59
CA LYS A 24 -6.22 -23.18 25.48
C LYS A 24 -4.74 -22.89 25.78
N GLY A 25 -4.39 -21.60 25.79
CA GLY A 25 -3.07 -21.11 26.22
C GLY A 25 -2.09 -20.76 25.10
N TYR A 26 -2.33 -21.19 23.87
CA TYR A 26 -1.51 -20.77 22.72
C TYR A 26 -2.13 -19.57 22.02
N TYR A 27 -1.42 -18.45 22.04
CA TYR A 27 -1.75 -17.25 21.28
C TYR A 27 -0.74 -17.05 20.15
N LYS A 28 -1.23 -16.79 18.94
CA LYS A 28 -0.41 -16.43 17.78
C LYS A 28 -1.06 -15.25 17.06
N GLY A 29 -0.31 -14.17 16.88
CA GLY A 29 -0.78 -12.97 16.19
C GLY A 29 -0.94 -13.19 14.67
N SER A 30 -1.76 -12.34 14.05
CA SER A 30 -2.06 -12.34 12.60
C SER A 30 -1.41 -11.19 11.82
N GLY A 31 -0.49 -10.44 12.44
CA GLY A 31 0.16 -9.29 11.80
C GLY A 31 -0.65 -7.99 11.83
N THR A 32 -1.72 -7.90 12.63
CA THR A 32 -2.55 -6.69 12.75
C THR A 32 -1.83 -5.50 13.38
N GLY A 33 -0.63 -5.69 13.95
CA GLY A 33 0.10 -4.64 14.66
C GLY A 33 -0.48 -4.32 16.04
N LEU A 34 0.23 -3.45 16.78
CA LEU A 34 -0.13 -3.07 18.14
C LEU A 34 -1.05 -1.83 18.15
N LEU A 35 -2.29 -2.00 18.58
CA LEU A 35 -3.31 -0.95 18.60
C LEU A 35 -3.48 -0.26 19.97
N GLY A 36 -2.68 -0.63 20.96
CA GLY A 36 -2.88 -0.19 22.33
C GLY A 36 -2.10 -1.03 23.34
N THR A 37 -2.52 -1.01 24.60
CA THR A 37 -1.81 -1.68 25.70
C THR A 37 -2.77 -2.49 26.55
N ILE A 38 -2.35 -3.69 26.99
CA ILE A 38 -3.08 -4.50 27.97
C ILE A 38 -2.65 -4.07 29.38
N ASN A 39 -3.60 -3.76 30.25
CA ASN A 39 -3.31 -3.37 31.63
C ASN A 39 -3.00 -4.60 32.52
N LYS A 40 -2.53 -4.37 33.76
CA LYS A 40 -2.22 -5.45 34.72
C LYS A 40 -3.40 -6.38 35.03
N LYS A 41 -4.64 -5.93 34.78
CA LYS A 41 -5.89 -6.70 34.98
C LYS A 41 -6.36 -7.41 33.70
N GLY A 42 -5.56 -7.44 32.64
CA GLY A 42 -5.87 -8.10 31.38
C GLY A 42 -6.86 -7.35 30.48
N LYS A 43 -7.26 -6.11 30.81
CA LYS A 43 -8.13 -5.30 29.93
C LYS A 43 -7.29 -4.55 28.90
N PHE A 44 -7.79 -4.47 27.67
CA PHE A 44 -7.15 -3.74 26.58
C PHE A 44 -7.57 -2.25 26.59
N LYS A 45 -6.60 -1.34 26.46
CA LYS A 45 -6.81 0.10 26.27
C LYS A 45 -6.32 0.51 24.88
N PHE A 46 -7.19 1.13 24.11
CA PHE A 46 -6.92 1.59 22.75
C PHE A 46 -6.09 2.88 22.73
N ASP A 47 -5.17 3.00 21.77
CA ASP A 47 -4.34 4.19 21.52
C ASP A 47 -4.68 4.73 20.14
N LEU A 48 -5.36 5.89 20.08
CA LEU A 48 -5.89 6.48 18.86
C LEU A 48 -4.76 6.87 17.88
N ASP A 49 -3.58 7.23 18.38
CA ASP A 49 -2.44 7.65 17.56
C ASP A 49 -1.86 6.48 16.75
N ARG A 50 -2.12 5.24 17.16
CA ARG A 50 -1.64 4.01 16.49
C ARG A 50 -2.66 3.44 15.49
N VAL A 51 -3.82 4.06 15.38
CA VAL A 51 -4.90 3.58 14.52
C VAL A 51 -4.65 4.06 13.10
N ARG A 52 -4.59 3.11 12.17
CA ARG A 52 -4.47 3.43 10.76
C ARG A 52 -5.82 3.90 10.23
N THR A 53 -5.85 5.11 9.67
CA THR A 53 -7.00 5.66 8.94
C THR A 53 -6.70 5.68 7.45
N PHE A 54 -7.67 5.31 6.63
CA PHE A 54 -7.58 5.44 5.17
C PHE A 54 -8.28 6.73 4.76
N VAL A 55 -7.50 7.78 4.48
CA VAL A 55 -8.02 9.10 4.12
C VAL A 55 -8.48 9.07 2.67
N VAL A 56 -9.76 9.35 2.44
CA VAL A 56 -10.33 9.47 1.11
C VAL A 56 -10.11 10.91 0.61
N PRO A 57 -9.53 11.11 -0.58
CA PRO A 57 -9.38 12.45 -1.16
C PRO A 57 -10.73 13.15 -1.33
N ARG A 58 -10.74 14.47 -1.15
CA ARG A 58 -11.90 15.29 -1.47
C ARG A 58 -12.16 15.21 -2.98
N GLU A 59 -13.44 15.22 -3.38
CA GLU A 59 -13.88 15.26 -4.79
C GLU A 59 -13.54 14.03 -5.63
N LEU A 60 -13.19 12.89 -5.00
CA LEU A 60 -12.89 11.63 -5.70
C LEU A 60 -14.01 11.18 -6.66
N ASP A 61 -15.26 11.43 -6.27
CA ASP A 61 -16.48 11.12 -7.02
C ASP A 61 -16.69 11.99 -8.27
N THR A 62 -16.09 13.18 -8.31
CA THR A 62 -16.18 14.11 -9.44
C THR A 62 -15.04 13.95 -10.45
N THR A 63 -14.00 13.19 -10.10
CA THR A 63 -12.85 13.02 -10.98
C THR A 63 -13.21 12.24 -12.23
N LYS A 64 -12.66 12.66 -13.39
CA LYS A 64 -12.81 11.93 -14.67
C LYS A 64 -11.89 10.72 -14.78
N LEU A 65 -10.97 10.55 -13.83
CA LEU A 65 -9.96 9.51 -13.86
C LEU A 65 -10.61 8.16 -13.53
N THR A 66 -10.33 7.16 -14.37
CA THR A 66 -10.80 5.78 -14.16
C THR A 66 -9.58 4.85 -14.02
N PRO A 67 -9.73 3.65 -13.45
CA PRO A 67 -8.62 2.70 -13.33
C PRO A 67 -8.17 2.12 -14.68
N PHE A 68 -8.80 2.50 -15.79
CA PHE A 68 -8.50 2.03 -17.13
C PHE A 68 -8.13 3.19 -18.06
N VAL A 69 -7.33 2.88 -19.08
CA VAL A 69 -6.98 3.78 -20.18
C VAL A 69 -7.49 3.20 -21.50
N SER A 70 -7.68 4.04 -22.51
CA SER A 70 -8.10 3.55 -23.82
C SER A 70 -7.00 2.69 -24.44
N ARG A 71 -7.38 1.60 -25.10
CA ARG A 71 -6.41 0.75 -25.83
C ARG A 71 -5.70 1.51 -26.95
N ASN A 72 -6.34 2.55 -27.48
CA ASN A 72 -5.80 3.36 -28.56
C ASN A 72 -4.88 4.47 -28.07
N ASP A 73 -4.78 4.70 -26.75
CA ASP A 73 -3.83 5.65 -26.20
C ASP A 73 -2.41 5.09 -26.28
N VAL A 74 -1.50 5.89 -26.79
CA VAL A 74 -0.10 5.49 -26.99
C VAL A 74 0.58 5.43 -25.63
N GLN A 75 1.22 4.31 -25.30
CA GLN A 75 1.93 4.13 -24.03
C GLN A 75 3.20 5.00 -23.89
N ASN A 76 3.52 5.80 -24.91
CA ASN A 76 4.75 6.59 -25.03
C ASN A 76 4.42 8.08 -24.87
N GLN A 77 5.36 8.89 -24.38
CA GLN A 77 5.20 10.35 -24.46
C GLN A 77 5.62 10.83 -25.85
N HIS A 78 4.89 11.82 -26.37
CA HIS A 78 5.25 12.51 -27.60
C HIS A 78 6.29 13.59 -27.27
N THR A 79 7.57 13.28 -27.43
CA THR A 79 8.62 14.30 -27.48
C THR A 79 8.57 14.94 -28.87
N GLY A 80 8.91 16.22 -29.02
CA GLY A 80 8.79 16.96 -30.30
C GLY A 80 9.46 16.31 -31.52
N GLU A 81 10.33 15.31 -31.32
CA GLU A 81 11.02 14.54 -32.37
C GLU A 81 10.55 13.07 -32.50
N GLY A 82 9.58 12.60 -31.71
CA GLY A 82 9.00 11.26 -31.81
C GLY A 82 8.48 10.64 -30.51
N TRP A 83 8.09 9.36 -30.59
CA TRP A 83 7.64 8.57 -29.42
C TRP A 83 8.84 7.94 -28.69
N GLU A 84 9.16 8.44 -27.51
CA GLU A 84 10.19 7.85 -26.66
C GLU A 84 9.62 7.17 -25.42
N LYS A 85 10.29 6.10 -24.98
CA LYS A 85 10.01 5.50 -23.67
C LYS A 85 10.42 6.47 -22.58
N GLN A 86 9.56 6.64 -21.58
CA GLN A 86 9.90 7.42 -20.40
C GLN A 86 11.20 6.95 -19.77
N LYS A 87 12.09 7.90 -19.45
CA LYS A 87 13.32 7.61 -18.73
C LYS A 87 12.95 6.98 -17.39
N LYS A 88 13.43 5.76 -17.17
CA LYS A 88 13.11 4.94 -15.97
C LYS A 88 13.55 5.60 -14.65
N ASN A 89 14.55 6.48 -14.72
CA ASN A 89 15.18 7.06 -13.55
C ASN A 89 14.85 8.56 -13.52
N PHE A 90 13.99 8.94 -12.58
CA PHE A 90 13.73 10.33 -12.23
C PHE A 90 14.82 10.78 -11.24
N THR A 91 15.73 11.63 -11.67
CA THR A 91 16.86 12.13 -10.87
C THR A 91 16.47 13.43 -10.17
N GLY A 92 17.12 13.76 -9.04
CA GLY A 92 16.91 15.04 -8.34
C GLY A 92 17.15 16.27 -9.22
N GLU A 93 18.18 16.25 -10.08
CA GLU A 93 18.45 17.31 -11.07
C GLU A 93 17.29 17.50 -12.04
N SER A 94 16.74 16.39 -12.59
CA SER A 94 15.58 16.47 -13.50
C SER A 94 14.32 17.01 -12.82
N TYR A 95 14.14 16.79 -11.51
CA TYR A 95 13.06 17.41 -10.75
C TYR A 95 13.28 18.92 -10.61
N LEU A 96 14.52 19.33 -10.30
CA LEU A 96 14.87 20.73 -10.09
C LEU A 96 14.72 21.56 -11.37
N ASP A 97 15.05 20.99 -12.53
CA ASP A 97 14.84 21.62 -13.84
C ASP A 97 13.34 21.76 -14.16
N LEU A 98 12.55 20.70 -13.95
CA LEU A 98 11.08 20.76 -14.12
C LEU A 98 10.44 21.82 -13.23
N TRP A 99 10.86 21.89 -11.96
CA TRP A 99 10.34 22.84 -10.99
C TRP A 99 10.67 24.30 -11.33
N LYS A 100 11.88 24.57 -11.85
CA LYS A 100 12.25 25.90 -12.35
C LYS A 100 11.37 26.31 -13.53
N ASN A 101 11.15 25.39 -14.46
CA ASN A 101 10.39 25.66 -15.68
C ASN A 101 8.88 25.77 -15.42
N SER A 102 8.32 25.03 -14.44
CA SER A 102 6.89 25.10 -14.12
C SER A 102 6.49 26.42 -13.43
N ARG A 103 7.41 27.06 -12.71
CA ARG A 103 7.15 28.33 -12.01
C ARG A 103 6.90 29.51 -12.94
N GLU A 104 7.61 29.57 -14.07
CA GLU A 104 7.37 30.61 -15.07
C GLU A 104 5.95 30.56 -15.67
N THR A 105 5.27 29.41 -15.56
CA THR A 105 3.89 29.23 -16.06
C THR A 105 2.84 29.70 -15.04
N GLU A 106 3.11 29.60 -13.74
CA GLU A 106 2.19 30.07 -12.70
C GLU A 106 2.22 31.59 -12.53
N ASP A 107 3.39 32.22 -12.68
CA ASP A 107 3.54 33.68 -12.61
C ASP A 107 2.89 34.41 -13.80
N GLY A 108 2.70 33.73 -14.94
CA GLY A 108 1.97 34.23 -16.11
C GLY A 108 0.45 34.05 -16.08
N ALA A 109 -0.08 33.25 -15.14
CA ALA A 109 -1.52 33.04 -14.94
C ALA A 109 -2.12 33.93 -13.84
N ALA A 110 -1.28 34.72 -13.14
CA ALA A 110 -1.69 35.68 -12.12
C ALA A 110 -1.91 37.10 -12.68
N THR A 111 -1.84 37.29 -14.00
CA THR A 111 -2.19 38.53 -14.70
C THR A 111 -3.30 38.28 -15.71
N ASP A 112 -4.53 38.14 -15.23
CA ASP A 112 -5.79 38.61 -15.86
C ASP A 112 -6.92 38.60 -14.81
#